data_AF-A0A564UKJ9-F1
#
_entry.id   AF-A0A564UKJ9-F1
#
_cell.length_a   1.000
_cell.length_b   1.000
_cell.length_c   1.000
_cell.angle_alpha   90.00
_cell.angle_beta   90.00
_cell.angle_gamma   90.00
#
_symmetry.space_group_name_H-M   'P 1'
#
loop_
_entity.id
_entity.type
_entity.pdbx_description
1 polymer ?
#
loop_
_entity_poly.entity_id
_entity_poly.type
_entity_poly.pdbx_seq_one_letter_code
_entity_poly.pdbx_strand_id
1 'polypeptide(L)'
;MKQRMKDFRQWVKEHKGLLAVAGISVTVLVALVLCARNKDEIDHILSLLKRAVKDASDEDVAGSVSINLSDVTQPVLEVYDSETHTVTQQIPLFIRKLPDNWHHSAAKAEEADRLGIQLAINETLVDPHQRIRTVA
;
A
#
# COMPACT_ATOMS: atom_id res chain seq x y z
N MET A 1 -32.84 -11.14 -24.94
CA MET A 1 -31.59 -11.38 -24.18
C MET A 1 -30.85 -10.09 -23.80
N LYS A 2 -30.63 -9.16 -24.72
CA LYS A 2 -29.86 -7.91 -24.45
C LYS A 2 -30.49 -7.00 -23.38
N GLN A 3 -31.83 -6.94 -23.27
CA GLN A 3 -32.54 -6.15 -22.26
C GLN A 3 -32.29 -6.70 -20.84
N ARG A 4 -32.54 -8.00 -20.63
CA ARG A 4 -32.36 -8.66 -19.33
C ARG A 4 -30.95 -8.54 -18.76
N MET A 5 -29.93 -8.49 -19.62
CA MET A 5 -28.54 -8.30 -19.21
C MET A 5 -28.25 -6.85 -18.75
N LYS A 6 -28.97 -5.87 -19.28
CA LYS A 6 -28.88 -4.47 -18.85
C LYS A 6 -29.63 -4.28 -17.53
N ASP A 7 -30.82 -4.86 -17.43
CA ASP A 7 -31.65 -4.81 -16.22
C ASP A 7 -30.94 -5.49 -15.04
N PHE A 8 -30.29 -6.63 -15.27
CA PHE A 8 -29.46 -7.30 -14.26
C PHE A 8 -28.26 -6.45 -13.83
N ARG A 9 -27.59 -5.77 -14.78
CA ARG A 9 -26.44 -4.90 -14.47
C ARG A 9 -26.85 -3.68 -13.65
N GLN A 10 -28.02 -3.13 -13.95
CA GLN A 10 -28.61 -2.01 -13.21
C GLN A 10 -28.95 -2.47 -11.79
N TRP A 11 -29.60 -3.63 -11.66
CA TRP A 11 -29.96 -4.22 -10.39
C TRP A 11 -28.73 -4.52 -9.51
N VAL A 12 -27.66 -5.09 -10.07
CA VAL A 12 -26.38 -5.33 -9.35
C VAL A 12 -25.75 -4.02 -8.86
N LYS A 13 -25.86 -2.94 -9.63
CA LYS A 13 -25.33 -1.62 -9.22
C LYS A 13 -26.11 -1.03 -8.05
N GLU A 14 -27.42 -1.26 -8.00
CA GLU A 14 -28.31 -0.78 -6.93
C GLU A 14 -28.20 -1.65 -5.67
N HIS A 15 -27.94 -2.96 -5.83
CA HIS A 15 -27.93 -3.95 -4.74
C HIS A 15 -26.51 -4.44 -4.36
N LYS A 16 -25.47 -3.62 -4.57
CA LYS A 16 -24.06 -3.97 -4.26
C LYS A 16 -23.86 -4.43 -2.81
N GLY A 17 -24.57 -3.83 -1.86
CA GLY A 17 -24.51 -4.20 -0.45
C GLY A 17 -25.07 -5.60 -0.18
N LEU A 18 -26.21 -5.94 -0.79
CA LEU A 18 -26.82 -7.27 -0.67
C LEU A 18 -25.98 -8.35 -1.36
N LEU A 19 -25.34 -8.01 -2.49
CA LEU A 19 -24.42 -8.92 -3.18
C LEU A 19 -23.16 -9.20 -2.35
N ALA A 20 -22.62 -8.18 -1.68
CA ALA A 20 -21.50 -8.34 -0.76
C ALA A 20 -21.89 -9.24 0.43
N VAL A 21 -23.05 -9.01 1.06
CA VAL A 21 -23.54 -9.82 2.19
C VAL A 21 -23.80 -11.27 1.78
N ALA A 22 -24.40 -11.50 0.62
CA ALA A 22 -24.63 -12.85 0.10
C ALA A 22 -23.31 -13.58 -0.22
N GLY A 23 -22.35 -12.89 -0.83
CA GLY A 23 -21.02 -13.43 -1.10
C GLY A 23 -20.27 -13.81 0.18
N ILE A 24 -20.35 -12.96 1.22
CA ILE A 24 -19.76 -13.25 2.54
C ILE A 24 -20.42 -14.48 3.16
N SER A 25 -21.75 -14.60 3.10
CA SER A 25 -22.49 -15.74 3.67
C SER A 25 -22.07 -17.08 3.06
N VAL A 26 -21.96 -17.15 1.73
CA VAL A 26 -21.50 -18.37 1.03
C VAL A 26 -20.04 -18.68 1.38
N THR A 27 -19.18 -17.65 1.45
CA THR A 27 -17.76 -17.83 1.79
C THR A 27 -17.57 -18.35 3.21
N VAL A 28 -18.36 -17.86 4.18
CA VAL A 28 -18.33 -18.34 5.57
C VAL A 28 -18.77 -19.80 5.69
N LEU A 29 -19.80 -20.21 4.95
CA LEU A 29 -20.25 -21.61 4.92
C LEU A 29 -19.17 -22.54 4.36
N VAL A 30 -18.53 -22.17 3.25
CA VAL A 30 -17.44 -22.95 2.64
C VAL A 30 -16.23 -23.01 3.58
N ALA A 31 -15.85 -21.88 4.18
CA ALA A 31 -14.77 -21.82 5.15
C ALA A 31 -15.06 -22.69 6.39
N LEU A 32 -16.28 -22.67 6.93
CA LEU A 32 -16.69 -23.50 8.06
C LEU A 32 -16.55 -25.00 7.75
N VAL A 33 -16.98 -25.43 6.55
CA VAL A 33 -16.88 -26.82 6.12
C VAL A 33 -15.42 -27.26 5.97
N LEU A 34 -14.57 -26.42 5.39
CA LEU A 34 -13.13 -26.68 5.28
C LEU A 34 -12.45 -26.70 6.66
N CYS A 35 -12.82 -25.78 7.54
CA CYS A 35 -12.34 -25.74 8.93
C CYS A 35 -12.76 -26.96 9.73
N ALA A 36 -13.96 -27.50 9.51
CA ALA A 36 -14.40 -28.71 10.19
C ALA A 36 -13.64 -29.96 9.73
N ARG A 37 -13.19 -29.99 8.46
CA ARG A 37 -12.47 -31.13 7.88
C ARG A 37 -10.98 -31.14 8.21
N ASN A 38 -10.35 -29.96 8.25
CA ASN A 38 -8.91 -29.80 8.43
C ASN A 38 -8.59 -29.02 9.71
N LYS A 39 -9.41 -29.23 10.76
CA LYS A 39 -9.35 -28.47 12.01
C LYS A 39 -7.94 -28.46 12.62
N ASP A 40 -7.27 -29.61 12.63
CA ASP A 40 -5.94 -29.76 13.22
C ASP A 40 -4.86 -28.98 12.44
N GLU A 41 -4.95 -28.96 11.10
CA GLU A 41 -4.02 -28.22 10.25
C GLU A 41 -4.20 -26.70 10.40
N ILE A 42 -5.45 -26.25 10.49
CA ILE A 42 -5.77 -24.82 10.68
C ILE A 42 -5.39 -24.37 12.08
N ASP A 43 -5.68 -25.16 13.12
CA ASP A 43 -5.25 -24.85 14.49
C ASP A 43 -3.71 -24.81 14.56
N HIS A 44 -3.00 -25.68 13.82
CA HIS A 44 -1.55 -25.64 13.73
C HIS A 44 -1.05 -24.37 13.03
N ILE A 45 -1.58 -24.01 11.86
CA ILE A 45 -1.21 -22.79 11.13
C ILE A 45 -1.51 -21.54 11.98
N LEU A 46 -2.67 -21.51 12.64
CA LEU A 46 -3.07 -20.41 13.52
C LEU A 46 -2.15 -20.32 14.75
N SER A 47 -1.74 -21.46 15.31
CA SER A 47 -0.79 -21.50 16.43
C SER A 47 0.60 -21.00 16.00
N LEU A 48 1.07 -21.36 14.79
CA LEU A 48 2.32 -20.87 14.22
C LEU A 48 2.26 -19.36 13.97
N LEU A 49 1.15 -18.87 13.43
CA LEU A 49 0.94 -17.44 13.18
C LEU A 49 0.84 -16.64 14.49
N LYS A 50 0.11 -17.15 15.48
CA LYS A 50 0.04 -16.56 16.82
C LYS A 50 1.41 -16.55 17.50
N ARG A 51 2.22 -17.58 17.30
CA ARG A 51 3.59 -17.62 17.81
C ARG A 51 4.47 -16.62 17.08
N ALA A 52 4.42 -16.54 15.75
CA ALA A 52 5.18 -15.56 14.97
C ALA A 52 4.82 -14.11 15.32
N VAL A 53 3.55 -13.80 15.57
CA VAL A 53 3.11 -12.47 16.02
C VAL A 53 3.61 -12.17 17.43
N LYS A 54 3.65 -13.17 18.31
CA LYS A 54 4.15 -13.00 19.68
C LYS A 54 5.68 -12.85 19.71
N ASP A 55 6.39 -13.67 18.95
CA ASP A 55 7.85 -13.60 18.80
C ASP A 55 8.27 -12.25 18.17
N ALA A 56 7.47 -11.71 17.24
CA ALA A 56 7.67 -10.36 16.69
C ALA A 56 7.39 -9.21 17.69
N SER A 57 6.74 -9.49 18.81
CA SER A 57 6.45 -8.51 19.86
C SER A 57 7.46 -8.54 21.02
N ASP A 58 8.18 -9.65 21.19
CA ASP A 58 9.17 -9.83 22.27
C ASP A 58 10.63 -9.66 21.79
N GLU A 59 10.89 -9.68 20.48
CA GLU A 59 12.20 -9.31 19.90
C GLU A 59 12.24 -7.84 19.46
N ASP A 60 12.32 -6.95 20.44
CA ASP A 60 12.91 -5.61 20.25
C ASP A 60 14.44 -5.75 20.20
N VAL A 61 14.95 -6.31 19.10
CA VAL A 61 16.39 -6.33 18.79
C VAL A 61 16.57 -5.96 17.33
N ALA A 62 16.90 -4.68 17.11
CA ALA A 62 17.91 -4.20 16.15
C ALA A 62 18.16 -5.13 14.95
N GLY A 63 17.18 -5.22 14.07
CA GLY A 63 17.34 -5.78 12.73
C GLY A 63 16.81 -4.76 11.75
N SER A 64 17.70 -3.92 11.23
CA SER A 64 17.40 -3.03 10.10
C SER A 64 16.87 -3.86 8.94
N VAL A 65 15.56 -3.98 8.84
CA VAL A 65 14.91 -4.41 7.61
C VAL A 65 15.13 -3.26 6.65
N SER A 66 16.18 -3.36 5.83
CA SER A 66 16.31 -2.51 4.66
C SER A 66 15.13 -2.87 3.77
N ILE A 67 14.02 -2.16 3.94
CA ILE A 67 12.97 -2.14 2.94
C ILE A 67 13.67 -1.54 1.73
N ASN A 68 14.07 -2.39 0.79
CA ASN A 68 14.46 -1.95 -0.54
C ASN A 68 13.20 -1.35 -1.15
N LEU A 69 12.95 -0.07 -0.84
CA LEU A 69 11.91 0.76 -1.41
C LEU A 69 12.33 1.19 -2.83
N SER A 70 12.88 0.25 -3.59
CA SER A 70 13.05 0.40 -5.02
C SER A 70 11.80 -0.19 -5.65
N ASP A 71 10.94 0.71 -6.10
CA ASP A 71 9.76 0.43 -6.96
C ASP A 71 8.43 0.13 -6.27
N VAL A 72 8.04 0.98 -5.31
CA VAL A 72 6.62 1.33 -5.17
C VAL A 72 6.43 2.65 -5.90
N THR A 73 5.99 2.58 -7.16
CA THR A 73 5.45 3.76 -7.86
C THR A 73 4.21 4.21 -7.09
N GLN A 74 4.40 5.09 -6.11
CA GLN A 74 3.29 5.71 -5.40
C GLN A 74 2.46 6.49 -6.43
N PRO A 75 1.12 6.33 -6.46
CA PRO A 75 0.30 7.05 -7.40
C PRO A 75 0.41 8.54 -7.10
N VAL A 76 1.06 9.26 -8.01
CA VAL A 76 1.10 10.71 -8.02
C VAL A 76 -0.33 11.22 -8.20
N LEU A 77 -0.85 11.95 -7.22
CA LEU A 77 -2.16 12.59 -7.33
C LEU A 77 -2.02 13.84 -8.19
N GLU A 78 -2.66 13.84 -9.37
CA GLU A 78 -2.77 14.99 -10.25
C GLU A 78 -4.19 15.57 -10.18
N VAL A 79 -4.28 16.89 -9.94
CA VAL A 79 -5.54 17.65 -9.96
C VAL A 79 -5.46 18.66 -11.09
N TYR A 80 -6.40 18.59 -12.03
CA TYR A 80 -6.53 19.55 -13.13
C TYR A 80 -7.51 20.66 -12.78
N ASP A 81 -7.06 21.91 -12.97
CA ASP A 81 -7.89 23.10 -12.91
C ASP A 81 -8.16 23.62 -14.34
N SER A 82 -9.42 23.54 -14.75
CA SER A 82 -9.87 23.96 -16.07
C SER A 82 -9.93 25.48 -16.26
N GLU A 83 -10.04 26.26 -15.19
CA GLU A 83 -10.10 27.73 -15.30
C GLU A 83 -8.72 28.30 -15.58
N THR A 84 -7.73 27.82 -14.83
CA THR A 84 -6.33 28.28 -14.93
C THR A 84 -5.50 27.45 -15.90
N HIS A 85 -6.05 26.38 -16.47
CA HIS A 85 -5.34 25.40 -17.30
C HIS A 85 -4.06 24.91 -16.60
N THR A 86 -4.16 24.60 -15.30
CA THR A 86 -3.02 24.14 -14.51
C THR A 86 -3.24 22.73 -13.98
N VAL A 87 -2.14 21.99 -13.86
CA VAL A 87 -2.11 20.68 -13.20
C VAL A 87 -1.28 20.82 -11.93
N THR A 88 -1.90 20.50 -10.80
CA THR A 88 -1.23 20.38 -9.51
C THR A 88 -0.90 18.92 -9.24
N GLN A 89 0.38 18.64 -9.05
CA GLN A 89 0.93 17.31 -8.84
C GLN A 89 1.43 17.20 -7.40
N GLN A 90 0.91 16.23 -6.63
CA GLN A 90 1.46 15.90 -5.32
C GLN A 90 2.65 14.96 -5.51
N ILE A 91 3.85 15.43 -5.20
CA ILE A 91 5.06 14.62 -5.19
C ILE A 91 5.22 14.05 -3.78
N PRO A 92 5.16 12.71 -3.61
CA PRO A 92 5.37 12.09 -2.31
C PRO A 92 6.85 12.14 -1.91
N LEU A 93 7.14 11.68 -0.70
CA LEU A 93 8.52 11.47 -0.24
C LEU A 93 9.19 10.40 -1.10
N PHE A 94 10.42 10.66 -1.57
CA PHE A 94 11.19 9.70 -2.35
C PHE A 94 12.70 9.89 -2.19
N ILE A 95 13.46 8.87 -2.57
CA ILE A 95 14.92 8.89 -2.58
C ILE A 95 15.40 9.36 -3.96
N ARG A 96 16.25 10.40 -3.99
CA ARG A 96 16.87 10.91 -5.21
C ARG A 96 18.35 10.54 -5.26
N LYS A 97 18.82 10.05 -6.40
CA LYS A 97 20.25 9.91 -6.69
C LYS A 97 20.88 11.27 -6.97
N LEU A 98 21.98 11.55 -6.30
CA LEU A 98 22.79 12.73 -6.47
C LEU A 98 23.87 12.49 -7.54
N PRO A 99 24.41 13.55 -8.17
CA PRO A 99 25.56 13.44 -9.05
C PRO A 99 26.78 12.81 -8.36
N ASP A 100 27.70 12.28 -9.15
CA ASP A 100 28.94 11.70 -8.62
C ASP A 100 29.69 12.74 -7.77
N ASN A 101 30.17 12.31 -6.60
CA ASN A 101 30.82 13.13 -5.55
C ASN A 101 29.91 14.03 -4.70
N TRP A 102 28.58 13.90 -4.82
CA TRP A 102 27.64 14.57 -3.92
C TRP A 102 27.10 13.59 -2.88
N HIS A 103 26.99 14.07 -1.65
CA HIS A 103 26.51 13.29 -0.51
C HIS A 103 25.34 14.00 0.16
N HIS A 104 24.47 13.24 0.82
CA HIS A 104 23.42 13.85 1.65
C HIS A 104 24.03 14.65 2.79
N SER A 105 23.31 15.69 3.23
CA SER A 105 23.67 16.42 4.45
C SER A 105 23.37 15.57 5.69
N ALA A 106 24.03 15.88 6.82
CA ALA A 106 23.80 15.19 8.09
C ALA A 106 22.32 15.25 8.52
N ALA A 107 21.64 16.39 8.32
CA ALA A 107 20.22 16.53 8.63
C ALA A 107 19.34 15.56 7.82
N LYS A 108 19.67 15.33 6.54
CA LYS A 108 18.94 14.37 5.69
C LYS A 108 19.27 12.91 6.02
N ALA A 109 20.48 12.63 6.52
CA ALA A 109 20.82 11.31 7.06
C ALA A 109 19.98 10.99 8.30
N GLU A 110 19.92 11.92 9.27
CA GLU A 110 19.11 11.73 10.48
C GLU A 110 17.62 11.60 10.17
N GLU A 111 17.11 12.37 9.22
CA GLU A 111 15.71 12.28 8.81
C GLU A 111 15.39 10.92 8.18
N ALA A 112 16.28 10.40 7.33
CA ALA A 112 16.12 9.08 6.77
C ALA A 112 16.22 7.99 7.85
N ASP A 113 17.14 8.11 8.79
CA ASP A 113 17.30 7.17 9.92
C ASP A 113 16.05 7.13 10.82
N ARG A 114 15.45 8.30 11.12
CA ARG A 114 14.16 8.40 11.82
C ARG A 114 13.02 7.67 11.10
N LEU A 115 13.08 7.57 9.77
CA LEU A 115 12.10 6.87 8.95
C LEU A 115 12.48 5.40 8.68
N GLY A 116 13.60 4.91 9.24
CA GLY A 116 14.13 3.58 8.98
C GLY A 116 14.67 3.39 7.56
N ILE A 117 15.01 4.47 6.87
CA ILE A 117 15.52 4.48 5.49
C ILE A 117 17.03 4.60 5.51
N GLN A 118 17.72 3.61 4.95
CA GLN A 118 19.17 3.66 4.77
C GLN A 118 19.51 4.33 3.42
N LEU A 119 20.13 5.52 3.47
CA LEU A 119 20.57 6.24 2.26
C LEU A 119 21.98 5.78 1.84
N ALA A 120 22.18 5.54 0.54
CA ALA A 120 23.53 5.39 0.00
C ALA A 120 24.30 6.72 0.01
N ILE A 121 25.63 6.63 -0.17
CA ILE A 121 26.56 7.77 -0.19
C ILE A 121 26.14 8.84 -1.23
N ASN A 122 25.55 8.44 -2.35
CA ASN A 122 25.09 9.32 -3.43
C ASN A 122 23.57 9.45 -3.48
N GLU A 123 22.88 9.27 -2.36
CA GLU A 123 21.43 9.40 -2.27
C GLU A 123 21.03 10.45 -1.24
N THR A 124 19.89 11.10 -1.46
CA THR A 124 19.26 12.00 -0.50
C THR A 124 17.77 11.75 -0.42
N LEU A 125 17.20 12.00 0.75
CA LEU A 125 15.77 12.04 0.95
C LEU A 125 15.19 13.36 0.41
N VAL A 126 14.12 13.27 -0.36
CA VAL A 126 13.37 14.42 -0.88
C VAL A 126 12.00 14.46 -0.21
N ASP A 127 11.66 15.64 0.32
CA ASP A 127 10.43 15.84 1.06
C ASP A 127 9.22 15.93 0.12
N PRO A 128 8.03 15.54 0.62
CA PRO A 128 6.80 15.74 -0.11
C PRO A 128 6.60 17.21 -0.47
N HIS A 129 6.27 17.48 -1.73
CA HIS A 129 6.01 18.84 -2.19
C HIS A 129 5.00 18.86 -3.32
N GLN A 130 4.42 20.04 -3.55
CA GLN A 130 3.48 20.26 -4.64
C GLN A 130 4.22 20.87 -5.83
N ARG A 131 3.91 20.38 -7.02
CA ARG A 131 4.38 20.96 -8.28
C ARG A 131 3.19 21.41 -9.11
N ILE A 132 3.18 22.67 -9.50
CA ILE A 132 2.16 23.22 -10.39
C ILE A 132 2.79 23.39 -11.78
N ARG A 133 2.10 22.91 -12.82
CA ARG A 133 2.47 23.14 -14.23
C ARG A 133 1.27 23.68 -15.00
N THR A 134 1.51 24.64 -15.89
CA THR A 134 0.51 25.09 -16.86
C THR A 134 0.49 24.12 -18.03
N VAL A 135 -0.70 23.72 -18.46
CA VAL A 135 -0.92 22.92 -19.67
C VAL A 135 -1.54 23.82 -20.74
N ALA A 136 -0.94 23.80 -21.94
CA ALA A 136 -1.36 24.61 -23.09
C ALA A 136 -2.41 23.89 -23.93
#